data_AF-A0A5C7LZY4-F1
#
_entry.id   AF-A0A5C7LZY4-F1
#
_cell.length_a   1.000
_cell.length_b   1.000
_cell.length_c   1.000
_cell.angle_alpha   90.00
_cell.angle_beta   90.00
_cell.angle_gamma   90.00
#
_symmetry.space_group_name_H-M   'P 1'
#
loop_
_entity.id
_entity.type
_entity.pdbx_description
1 polymer ?
#
loop_
_entity_poly.entity_id
_entity_poly.type
_entity_poly.pdbx_seq_one_letter_code
_entity_poly.pdbx_strand_id
1 'polypeptide(L)'
;MNVEDIKGYLGRYIEVEWEDIVSWSGWVSASKMGTEGTKPAHIFTQGTCSWIGDNYITISATYGGEGEGLEYNQHLTIPIGCILSIV
;
A
#
# COMPACT_ATOMS: atom_id res chain seq x y z
N MET A 1 -4.12 -11.85 5.57
CA MET A 1 -4.78 -11.05 6.62
C MET A 1 -6.28 -10.97 6.33
N ASN A 2 -7.12 -10.68 7.32
CA ASN A 2 -8.56 -10.42 7.13
C ASN A 2 -8.93 -9.00 7.63
N VAL A 3 -10.15 -8.54 7.36
CA VAL A 3 -10.63 -7.20 7.75
C VAL A 3 -10.61 -6.99 9.28
N GLU A 4 -10.96 -8.01 10.07
CA GLU A 4 -10.98 -7.90 11.53
C GLU A 4 -9.59 -7.65 12.11
N ASP A 5 -8.55 -8.24 11.50
CA ASP A 5 -7.16 -8.06 11.92
C ASP A 5 -6.68 -6.60 11.80
N ILE A 6 -7.33 -5.80 10.94
CA ILE A 6 -6.84 -4.47 10.55
C ILE A 6 -7.71 -3.30 11.03
N LYS A 7 -8.92 -3.56 11.55
CA LYS A 7 -9.83 -2.50 12.03
C LYS A 7 -9.18 -1.55 13.06
N GLY A 8 -8.26 -2.07 13.88
CA GLY A 8 -7.55 -1.29 14.90
C GLY A 8 -6.62 -0.21 14.37
N TYR A 9 -6.32 -0.18 13.07
CA TYR A 9 -5.38 0.76 12.46
C TYR A 9 -6.05 1.98 11.81
N LEU A 10 -7.38 2.02 11.70
CA LEU A 10 -8.07 3.17 11.09
C LEU A 10 -7.70 4.48 11.80
N GLY A 11 -7.30 5.48 11.01
CA GLY A 11 -6.84 6.79 11.48
C GLY A 11 -5.41 6.82 12.02
N ARG A 12 -4.69 5.68 12.06
CA ARG A 12 -3.31 5.62 12.54
C ARG A 12 -2.32 5.77 11.38
N TYR A 13 -1.16 6.36 11.69
CA TYR A 13 0.00 6.29 10.82
C TYR A 13 0.65 4.92 10.96
N ILE A 14 0.79 4.19 9.87
CA ILE A 14 1.27 2.81 9.83
C ILE A 14 2.27 2.60 8.69
N GLU A 15 3.06 1.55 8.80
CA GLU A 15 3.79 0.95 7.68
C GLU A 15 3.09 -0.34 7.26
N VAL A 16 2.83 -0.50 5.96
CA VAL A 16 2.22 -1.70 5.37
C VAL A 16 3.22 -2.35 4.45
N GLU A 17 3.56 -3.61 4.73
CA GLU A 17 4.24 -4.49 3.79
C GLU A 17 3.20 -5.25 2.97
N TRP A 18 3.31 -5.23 1.65
CA TRP A 18 2.38 -5.90 0.76
C TRP A 18 3.05 -6.43 -0.51
N GLU A 19 2.48 -7.48 -1.09
CA GLU A 19 2.88 -7.99 -2.40
C GLU A 19 2.24 -7.17 -3.52
N ASP A 20 3.04 -6.47 -4.30
CA ASP A 20 2.56 -5.77 -5.49
C ASP A 20 2.33 -6.77 -6.62
N ILE A 21 1.03 -7.03 -6.86
CA ILE A 21 0.54 -7.92 -7.91
C ILE A 21 0.59 -7.28 -9.31
N VAL A 22 0.90 -5.98 -9.42
CA VAL A 22 1.11 -5.32 -10.71
C VAL A 22 2.57 -5.49 -11.12
N SER A 23 2.75 -6.24 -12.20
CA SER A 23 4.05 -6.52 -12.81
C SER A 23 4.82 -5.24 -13.12
N TRP A 24 6.08 -5.22 -12.66
CA TRP A 24 7.11 -4.25 -12.99
C TRP A 24 7.09 -3.86 -14.47
N SER A 25 6.78 -2.59 -14.78
CA SER A 25 6.97 -2.03 -16.11
C SER A 25 8.19 -1.12 -16.10
N GLY A 26 9.33 -1.62 -16.57
CA GLY A 26 10.59 -0.88 -16.61
C GLY A 26 11.60 -1.50 -17.58
N TRP A 27 12.68 -0.76 -17.85
CA TRP A 27 13.80 -1.26 -18.65
C TRP A 27 14.70 -2.13 -17.77
N VAL A 28 14.66 -3.44 -17.99
CA VAL A 28 15.63 -4.37 -17.40
C VAL A 28 16.81 -4.54 -18.36
N SER A 29 18.03 -4.71 -17.84
CA SER A 29 19.14 -5.06 -18.73
C SER A 29 18.89 -6.43 -19.36
N ALA A 30 19.32 -6.63 -20.60
CA ALA A 30 19.10 -7.90 -21.31
C ALA A 30 19.66 -9.13 -20.55
N SER A 31 20.75 -8.94 -19.79
CA SER A 31 21.35 -9.97 -18.93
C SER A 31 20.51 -10.39 -17.73
N LYS A 32 19.49 -9.60 -17.39
CA LYS A 32 18.62 -9.76 -16.22
C LYS A 32 17.17 -10.12 -16.60
N MET A 33 16.86 -10.16 -17.91
CA MET A 33 15.61 -10.69 -18.43
C MET A 33 15.41 -12.14 -17.97
N GLY A 34 14.30 -12.42 -17.29
CA GLY A 34 13.94 -13.76 -16.84
C GLY A 34 14.55 -14.20 -15.49
N THR A 35 15.45 -13.41 -14.91
CA THR A 35 15.98 -13.61 -13.55
C THR A 35 15.51 -12.53 -12.58
N GLU A 36 15.31 -11.30 -13.07
CA GLU A 36 14.69 -10.21 -12.32
C GLU A 36 13.21 -10.06 -12.71
N GLY A 37 12.35 -9.73 -11.74
CA GLY A 37 10.91 -9.55 -11.96
C GLY A 37 10.11 -10.86 -12.13
N THR A 38 10.57 -11.96 -11.54
CA THR A 38 9.93 -13.30 -11.67
C THR A 38 8.76 -13.54 -10.71
N LYS A 39 8.58 -12.67 -9.71
CA LYS A 39 7.53 -12.75 -8.70
C LYS A 39 7.05 -11.33 -8.31
N PRO A 40 5.86 -11.21 -7.71
CA PRO A 40 5.42 -9.97 -7.07
C PRO A 40 6.52 -9.37 -6.18
N ALA A 41 6.65 -8.04 -6.22
CA ALA A 41 7.60 -7.33 -5.39
C ALA A 41 7.02 -7.11 -3.99
N HIS A 42 7.87 -7.18 -2.95
CA HIS A 42 7.48 -6.72 -1.62
C HIS A 42 7.64 -5.21 -1.59
N ILE A 43 6.54 -4.51 -1.33
CA ILE A 43 6.49 -3.06 -1.25
C ILE A 43 6.17 -2.65 0.19
N PHE A 44 6.84 -1.60 0.64
CA PHE A 44 6.56 -0.94 1.91
C PHE A 44 5.90 0.40 1.61
N THR A 45 4.75 0.66 2.22
CA THR A 45 4.05 1.95 2.13
C THR A 45 3.80 2.50 3.52
N GLN A 46 4.17 3.77 3.72
CA GLN A 46 3.94 4.48 4.97
C GLN A 46 2.89 5.57 4.79
N GLY A 47 2.00 5.73 5.76
CA GLY A 47 1.00 6.80 5.74
C GLY A 47 -0.14 6.54 6.73
N THR A 48 -1.13 7.43 6.75
CA THR A 48 -2.33 7.25 7.56
C THR A 48 -3.28 6.25 6.89
N CYS A 49 -3.70 5.21 7.62
CA CYS A 49 -4.80 4.35 7.19
C CYS A 49 -6.12 5.14 7.24
N SER A 50 -6.53 5.69 6.10
CA SER A 50 -7.66 6.62 6.00
C SER A 50 -8.98 5.91 5.73
N TRP A 51 -8.93 4.67 5.23
CA TRP A 51 -10.12 3.88 4.94
C TRP A 51 -9.86 2.38 5.05
N ILE A 52 -10.87 1.64 5.49
CA ILE A 52 -10.92 0.17 5.48
C ILE A 52 -12.24 -0.23 4.83
N GLY A 53 -12.16 -0.88 3.67
CA GLY A 53 -13.29 -1.51 2.99
C GLY A 53 -13.34 -3.02 3.27
N ASP A 54 -14.30 -3.70 2.64
CA ASP A 54 -14.51 -5.14 2.83
C ASP A 54 -13.32 -6.00 2.37
N ASN A 55 -12.53 -5.51 1.40
CA ASN A 55 -11.43 -6.26 0.80
C ASN A 55 -10.19 -5.42 0.48
N TYR A 56 -10.13 -4.16 0.94
CA TYR A 56 -9.00 -3.25 0.72
C TYR A 56 -8.81 -2.26 1.88
N ILE A 57 -7.64 -1.66 1.95
CA ILE A 57 -7.36 -0.47 2.77
C ILE A 57 -6.87 0.68 1.89
N THR A 58 -6.99 1.90 2.39
CA THR A 58 -6.37 3.08 1.77
C THR A 58 -5.36 3.70 2.73
N ILE A 59 -4.13 3.89 2.24
CA ILE A 59 -3.05 4.59 2.92
C ILE A 59 -2.87 5.96 2.27
N SER A 60 -2.89 7.01 3.08
CA SER A 60 -2.69 8.38 2.62
C SER A 60 -1.33 8.92 3.07
N ALA A 61 -0.51 9.36 2.11
CA ALA A 61 0.90 9.70 2.36
C ALA A 61 1.14 11.19 2.69
N THR A 62 0.41 12.10 2.06
CA THR A 62 0.62 13.54 2.23
C THR A 62 -0.65 14.23 2.70
N TYR A 63 -0.56 14.89 3.86
CA TYR A 63 -1.61 15.71 4.45
C TYR A 63 -1.56 17.10 3.83
N GLY A 64 -2.48 17.40 2.92
CA GLY A 64 -2.53 18.64 2.18
C GLY A 64 -3.26 19.76 2.92
N GLY A 65 -2.67 20.28 4.00
CA GLY A 65 -2.98 21.61 4.51
C GLY A 65 -3.84 21.71 5.78
N GLU A 66 -3.58 22.79 6.54
CA GLU A 66 -4.42 23.26 7.64
C GLU A 66 -5.58 24.10 7.06
N GLY A 67 -6.83 23.67 7.28
CA GLY A 67 -8.03 24.37 6.80
C GLY A 67 -9.28 23.48 6.72
N GLU A 68 -10.45 24.09 6.44
CA GLU A 68 -11.73 23.38 6.25
C GLU A 68 -11.71 22.58 4.93
N GLY A 69 -11.23 21.35 5.02
CA GLY A 69 -11.10 20.43 3.89
C GLY A 69 -9.87 19.56 4.08
N LEU A 70 -9.99 18.53 4.92
CA LEU A 70 -8.92 17.55 5.16
C LEU A 70 -8.70 16.72 3.88
N GLU A 71 -7.91 17.22 2.93
CA GLU A 71 -7.62 16.50 1.70
C GLU A 71 -6.22 15.91 1.75
N TYR A 72 -6.18 14.58 1.76
CA TYR A 72 -5.00 13.86 1.37
C TYR A 72 -4.87 13.95 -0.15
N ASN A 73 -3.70 14.33 -0.65
CA ASN A 73 -3.47 14.47 -2.09
C ASN A 73 -2.77 13.24 -2.71
N GLN A 74 -2.39 12.27 -1.89
CA GLN A 74 -1.80 11.00 -2.30
C GLN A 74 -2.45 9.85 -1.53
N HIS A 75 -3.07 8.95 -2.26
CA HIS A 75 -3.73 7.76 -1.74
C HIS A 75 -3.19 6.52 -2.46
N LEU A 76 -2.90 5.48 -1.70
CA LEU A 76 -2.65 4.14 -2.21
C LEU A 76 -3.73 3.21 -1.67
N THR A 77 -4.41 2.49 -2.56
CA THR A 77 -5.37 1.47 -2.17
C THR A 77 -4.74 0.09 -2.33
N ILE A 78 -4.70 -0.68 -1.24
CA ILE A 78 -4.04 -1.97 -1.16
C ILE A 78 -5.11 -3.04 -0.87
N PRO A 79 -5.28 -4.07 -1.73
CA PRO A 79 -6.14 -5.20 -1.42
C PRO A 79 -5.65 -5.95 -0.17
N ILE A 80 -6.56 -6.31 0.74
CA ILE A 80 -6.21 -6.99 2.01
C ILE A 80 -5.50 -8.32 1.76
N GLY A 81 -5.87 -9.03 0.69
CA GLY A 81 -5.22 -10.28 0.29
C GLY A 81 -3.74 -10.13 -0.09
N CYS A 82 -3.27 -8.91 -0.38
CA CYS A 82 -1.88 -8.62 -0.71
C CYS A 82 -1.06 -8.20 0.52
N ILE A 83 -1.71 -7.92 1.67
CA ILE A 83 -1.02 -7.44 2.86
C ILE A 83 -0.29 -8.59 3.56
N LEU A 84 1.01 -8.40 3.77
CA LEU A 84 1.89 -9.32 4.49
C LEU A 84 1.99 -8.95 5.97
N SER A 85 2.18 -7.66 6.29
CA SER A 85 2.32 -7.18 7.66
C SER A 85 1.94 -5.69 7.81
N ILE A 86 1.59 -5.27 9.04
CA ILE A 86 1.32 -3.88 9.41
C ILE A 86 2.03 -3.57 10.75
N VAL A 87 2.74 -2.45 10.81
CA VAL A 87 3.43 -1.93 12.01
C VAL A 87 2.90 -0.54 12.37
#